data_AF-A0AAT9KRC2-F1
#
_entry.id   AF-A0AAT9KRC2-F1
#
_cell.length_a   1.000
_cell.length_b   1.000
_cell.length_c   1.000
_cell.angle_alpha   90.00
_cell.angle_beta   90.00
_cell.angle_gamma   90.00
#
_symmetry.space_group_name_H-M   'P 1'
#
loop_
_entity.id
_entity.type
_entity.pdbx_description
1 polymer ?
#
loop_
_entity_poly.entity_id
_entity_poly.type
_entity_poly.pdbx_seq_one_letter_code
_entity_poly.pdbx_strand_id
1 'polypeptide(L)' 'MNPDDPLLAILACPLDKGPLALLADEEALYNPRLRLSYPILDGIPQLLPSSGRKVDADAHERYLVHRKASTA' A
#
# COMPACT_ATOMS: atom_id res chain seq x y z
N MET A 1 -11.97 -0.34 -2.58
CA MET A 1 -11.19 -1.37 -3.31
C MET A 1 -11.37 -2.71 -2.60
N ASN A 2 -11.51 -3.84 -3.31
CA ASN A 2 -11.67 -5.17 -2.71
C ASN A 2 -10.29 -5.86 -2.58
N PRO A 3 -9.90 -6.44 -1.42
CA PRO A 3 -8.64 -7.17 -1.27
C PRO A 3 -8.43 -8.34 -2.23
N ASP A 4 -9.50 -8.96 -2.75
CA ASP A 4 -9.41 -10.09 -3.70
C ASP A 4 -9.36 -9.63 -5.18
N ASP A 5 -9.21 -8.33 -5.43
CA ASP A 5 -9.13 -7.79 -6.79
C ASP A 5 -7.82 -8.22 -7.45
N PRO A 6 -7.85 -8.98 -8.57
CA PRO A 6 -6.63 -9.41 -9.26
C PRO A 6 -5.75 -8.24 -9.72
N LEU A 7 -6.30 -7.02 -9.82
CA LEU A 7 -5.54 -5.82 -10.11
C LEU A 7 -4.49 -5.52 -9.03
N LEU A 8 -4.77 -5.81 -7.75
CA LEU A 8 -3.82 -5.59 -6.65
C LEU A 8 -2.52 -6.39 -6.84
N ALA A 9 -2.59 -7.57 -7.46
CA ALA A 9 -1.42 -8.41 -7.71
C ALA A 9 -0.49 -7.80 -8.78
N ILE A 10 -1.03 -6.90 -9.61
CA ILE A 10 -0.29 -6.18 -10.66
C ILE A 10 0.32 -4.88 -10.11
N LEU A 11 -0.27 -4.29 -9.07
CA LEU A 11 0.19 -3.01 -8.53
C LEU A 11 1.55 -3.14 -7.85
N ALA A 12 2.48 -2.30 -8.29
CA ALA A 12 3.83 -2.22 -7.78
C ALA A 12 4.16 -0.82 -7.28
N CYS A 13 5.04 -0.73 -6.29
CA CYS A 13 5.55 0.54 -5.80
C CYS A 13 6.24 1.33 -6.94
N PRO A 14 5.96 2.64 -7.10
CA PRO A 14 6.58 3.42 -8.16
C PRO A 14 8.09 3.59 -8.01
N LEU A 15 8.64 3.38 -6.81
CA LEU A 15 10.06 3.53 -6.50
C LEU A 15 10.85 2.23 -6.65
N ASP A 16 10.47 1.18 -5.91
CA ASP A 16 11.23 -0.08 -5.86
C ASP A 16 10.66 -1.20 -6.75
N LYS A 17 9.52 -0.96 -7.40
CA LYS A 17 8.81 -1.91 -8.28
C LYS A 17 8.39 -3.22 -7.59
N GLY A 18 8.47 -3.30 -6.27
CA GLY A 18 7.99 -4.46 -5.51
C GLY A 18 6.50 -4.36 -5.16
N PRO A 19 5.92 -5.44 -4.61
CA PRO A 19 4.49 -5.51 -4.30
C PRO A 19 4.10 -4.53 -3.21
N LEU A 20 2.82 -4.15 -3.21
CA LEU A 20 2.16 -3.32 -2.21
C LEU A 20 1.11 -4.13 -1.45
N ALA A 21 0.88 -3.79 -0.18
CA ALA A 21 -0.19 -4.38 0.60
C ALA A 21 -1.35 -3.41 0.73
N LEU A 22 -2.59 -3.91 0.64
CA LEU A 22 -3.77 -3.09 0.88
C LEU A 22 -3.99 -2.92 2.39
N LEU A 23 -4.12 -1.67 2.83
CA LEU A 23 -4.61 -1.30 4.14
C LEU A 23 -6.05 -0.82 3.96
N ALA A 24 -7.01 -1.75 4.06
CA ALA A 24 -8.41 -1.47 3.76
C ALA A 24 -8.99 -0.38 4.67
N ASP A 25 -8.66 -0.42 5.97
CA ASP A 25 -9.15 0.52 6.97
C ASP A 25 -8.58 1.94 6.81
N GLU A 26 -7.43 2.07 6.12
CA GLU A 26 -6.70 3.33 5.94
C GLU A 26 -6.84 3.87 4.50
N GLU A 27 -7.62 3.19 3.65
CA GLU A 27 -7.74 3.46 2.22
C GLU A 27 -6.39 3.74 1.55
N ALA A 28 -5.42 2.85 1.77
CA ALA A 28 -4.05 3.06 1.33
C ALA A 28 -3.36 1.77 0.85
N LEU A 29 -2.37 1.95 -0.02
CA LEU A 29 -1.41 0.91 -0.40
C LEU A 29 -0.10 1.13 0.33
N TYR A 30 0.43 0.06 0.92
CA TYR A 30 1.58 0.14 1.81
C TYR A 30 2.79 -0.64 1.27
N ASN A 31 3.94 0.03 1.23
CA ASN A 31 5.25 -0.58 1.01
C ASN A 31 5.98 -0.72 2.36
N PRO A 32 6.05 -1.92 2.96
CA PRO A 32 6.76 -2.15 4.23
C PRO A 32 8.28 -2.05 4.11
N ARG A 33 8.85 -2.24 2.91
CA ARG A 33 10.31 -2.20 2.67
C ARG A 33 10.84 -0.77 2.75
N LEU A 34 10.10 0.18 2.17
CA LEU A 34 10.43 1.61 2.18
C LEU A 34 9.71 2.42 3.26
N ARG A 35 8.78 1.78 3.99
CA ARG A 35 7.87 2.42 4.95
C ARG A 35 7.13 3.62 4.36
N LEU A 36 6.55 3.39 3.18
CA LEU A 36 5.75 4.37 2.45
C LEU A 36 4.32 3.89 2.29
N SER A 37 3.37 4.78 2.54
CA SER A 37 1.96 4.59 2.21
C SER A 37 1.54 5.51 1.06
N TYR A 38 0.74 4.99 0.14
CA TYR A 38 0.15 5.71 -0.98
C TYR A 38 -1.37 5.76 -0.79
N PRO A 39 -2.00 6.94 -0.75
CA PRO A 39 -3.43 7.04 -0.53
C PRO A 39 -4.21 6.52 -1.74
N ILE A 40 -5.40 5.99 -1.47
CA ILE A 40 -6.44 5.71 -2.46
C ILE A 40 -7.46 6.84 -2.32
N LEU A 41 -7.66 7.61 -3.39
CA LEU A 41 -8.62 8.72 -3.42
C LEU A 41 -9.69 8.40 -4.44
N ASP A 42 -10.96 8.42 -4.03
CA ASP A 42 -12.11 8.05 -4.88
C ASP A 42 -11.94 6.67 -5.54
N GLY A 43 -11.35 5.72 -4.82
CA GLY A 43 -11.05 4.38 -5.32
C GLY A 43 -9.83 4.29 -6.25
N ILE A 44 -9.12 5.40 -6.50
CA ILE A 44 -7.95 5.46 -7.39
C ILE A 44 -6.64 5.54 -6.59
N PRO A 45 -5.76 4.52 -6.70
CA PRO A 45 -4.45 4.54 -6.05
C PRO A 45 -3.53 5.66 -6.58
N GLN A 46 -3.04 6.51 -5.69
CA GLN A 46 -2.10 7.58 -6.02
C GLN A 46 -0.65 7.06 -6.05
N LEU A 47 -0.31 6.26 -7.06
CA LEU A 47 1.02 5.63 -7.21
C LEU A 47 2.06 6.53 -7.90
N LEU A 48 2.17 7.77 -7.45
CA LEU A 48 3.25 8.68 -7.85
C LEU A 48 4.37 8.67 -6.81
N PRO A 49 5.65 8.81 -7.20
CA PRO A 49 6.76 8.98 -6.27
C PRO A 49 6.51 10.06 -5.20
N SER A 50 5.90 11.19 -5.60
CA SER A 50 5.58 12.32 -4.74
C SER A 50 4.40 12.09 -3.80
N SER A 51 3.53 11.14 -4.10
CA SER A 51 2.37 10.81 -3.26
C SER A 51 2.71 9.90 -2.08
N GLY A 52 3.93 9.34 -2.06
CA GLY A 52 4.39 8.47 -0.98
C GLY A 52 4.56 9.23 0.33
N ARG A 53 3.80 8.82 1.35
CA ARG A 53 3.90 9.37 2.71
C ARG A 53 4.73 8.44 3.58
N LYS A 54 5.69 9.00 4.32
CA LYS A 54 6.45 8.21 5.30
C LYS A 54 5.54 7.76 6.43
N VAL A 55 5.72 6.49 6.80
CA VAL A 55 5.06 5.87 7.95
C VAL A 55 6.08 5.82 9.09
N ASP A 56 5.70 6.35 10.25
CA ASP A 56 6.53 6.30 11.46
C ASP A 56 6.62 4.87 12.03
N ALA A 57 7.35 4.70 13.13
CA ALA A 57 7.58 3.39 13.72
C ALA A 57 6.29 2.75 14.26
N ASP A 58 5.47 3.51 14.99
CA ASP A 58 4.24 2.98 15.61
C ASP A 58 3.21 2.58 14.55
N ALA A 59 3.02 3.42 13.54
CA ALA A 59 2.14 3.12 12.42
C ALA A 59 2.70 1.96 11.56
N HIS A 60 4.02 1.84 11.43
CA HIS A 60 4.64 0.71 10.74
C HIS A 60 4.25 -0.61 11.40
N GLU A 61 4.44 -0.72 12.71
CA GLU A 61 4.09 -1.94 13.45
C GLU A 61 2.60 -2.27 13.31
N ARG A 62 1.73 -1.26 13.44
CA ARG A 62 0.29 -1.43 13.24
C ARG A 62 -0.03 -1.95 11.84
N TYR A 63 0.59 -1.39 10.79
CA TYR A 63 0.35 -1.81 9.41
C TYR A 63 0.89 -3.19 9.10
N LEU A 64 1.99 -3.62 9.72
CA LEU A 64 2.52 -4.97 9.53
C LEU A 64 1.52 -6.05 9.97
N VAL A 65 0.77 -5.78 11.05
CA VAL A 65 -0.26 -6.68 11.60
C VAL A 65 -1.52 -6.72 10.74
N HIS A 66 -1.94 -5.59 10.17
CA HIS A 66 -3.21 -5.45 9.47
C HIS A 66 -3.11 -5.58 7.94
N ARG A 67 -1.90 -5.75 7.40
CA ARG A 67 -1.73 -5.83 5.95
C ARG A 67 -2.43 -7.07 5.39
N LYS A 68 -3.23 -6.89 4.34
CA LYS A 68 -3.56 -7.99 3.43
C LYS A 68 -2.57 -7.93 2.28
N ALA A 69 -1.72 -8.95 2.19
CA ALA A 69 -0.85 -9.11 1.05
C ALA A 69 -1.72 -9.43 -0.17
N SER A 70 -1.44 -8.80 -1.31
CA SER A 70 -1.89 -9.36 -2.57
C SER A 70 -1.08 -10.63 -2.78
N THR A 71 -1.65 -11.77 -2.41
CA THR A 71 -1.09 -13.08 -2.75
C THR A 71 -1.06 -13.18 -4.27
N ALA A 72 0.14 -13.36 -4.81
CA ALA A 72 0.38 -13.68 -6.21
C ALA A 72 -0.13 -15.09 -6.55
#